data_AF-A0A3P1C6Q0-F1
#
_entry.id   AF-A0A3P1C6Q0-F1
#
_cell.length_a   1.000
_cell.length_b   1.000
_cell.length_c   1.000
_cell.angle_alpha   90.00
_cell.angle_beta   90.00
_cell.angle_gamma   90.00
#
_symmetry.space_group_name_H-M   'P 1'
#
loop_
_entity.id
_entity.type
_entity.pdbx_description
1 polymer ?
#
loop_
_entity_poly.entity_id
_entity_poly.type
_entity_poly.pdbx_seq_one_letter_code
_entity_poly.pdbx_strand_id
1 'polypeptide(L)' 'MRWKREDVIFETIREAEVWADGVANEMHGRVFDGYETLDYKIAYALSFFLAQSREYHIHTSIEFNKDIEVYKVWITTS' A
#
# COMPACT_ATOMS: atom_id res chain seq x y z
N MET A 1 -12.78 3.89 -6.61
CA MET A 1 -11.48 4.00 -5.92
C MET A 1 -10.46 4.57 -6.86
N ARG A 2 -9.72 5.57 -6.41
CA ARG A 2 -8.54 6.07 -7.10
C ARG A 2 -7.36 5.18 -6.71
N TRP A 3 -6.61 4.72 -7.70
CA TRP A 3 -5.45 3.87 -7.49
C TRP A 3 -4.17 4.62 -7.87
N LYS A 4 -3.13 4.46 -7.06
CA LYS A 4 -1.75 4.87 -7.36
C LYS A 4 -0.91 3.61 -7.53
N ARG A 5 -0.04 3.60 -8.53
CA ARG A 5 0.92 2.52 -8.76
C ARG A 5 2.32 3.09 -8.88
N GLU A 6 3.26 2.47 -8.18
CA GLU A 6 4.68 2.81 -8.25
C GLU A 6 5.50 1.51 -8.27
N ASP A 7 6.43 1.41 -9.22
CA ASP A 7 7.24 0.19 -9.42
C ASP A 7 8.61 0.29 -8.71
N VAL A 8 8.69 1.08 -7.64
CA VAL A 8 9.91 1.20 -6.81
C VAL A 8 10.10 -0.07 -5.98
N ILE A 9 11.34 -0.55 -5.92
CA ILE A 9 11.73 -1.71 -5.12
C ILE A 9 12.88 -1.29 -4.22
N PHE A 10 12.74 -1.55 -2.93
CA PHE A 10 13.76 -1.28 -1.93
C PHE A 10 14.52 -2.55 -1.56
N GLU A 11 15.78 -2.39 -1.17
CA GLU A 11 16.59 -3.50 -0.68
C GLU A 11 16.18 -3.89 0.74
N THR A 12 15.90 -2.90 1.59
CA THR A 12 15.62 -3.11 3.01
C THR A 12 14.17 -2.84 3.39
N ILE A 13 13.73 -3.48 4.48
CA ILE A 13 12.42 -3.17 5.08
C ILE A 13 12.35 -1.72 5.56
N ARG A 14 13.46 -1.18 6.09
CA ARG A 14 13.52 0.18 6.64
C ARG A 14 13.26 1.25 5.58
N GLU A 15 13.80 1.07 4.37
CA GLU A 15 13.53 1.98 3.25
C GLU A 15 12.06 1.90 2.82
N ALA A 16 11.52 0.68 2.73
CA ALA A 16 10.11 0.45 2.40
C ALA A 16 9.17 1.05 3.44
N GLU A 17 9.49 0.98 4.74
CA GLU A 17 8.73 1.64 5.82
C GLU A 17 8.72 3.16 5.66
N VAL A 18 9.87 3.79 5.41
CA VAL A 18 9.94 5.24 5.20
C VAL A 18 9.10 5.66 4.00
N TRP A 19 9.10 4.87 2.92
CA TRP A 19 8.24 5.12 1.76
C TRP A 19 6.76 4.95 2.09
N ALA A 20 6.40 3.84 2.74
CA ALA A 20 5.03 3.51 3.08
C ALA A 20 4.38 4.52 4.03
N ASP A 21 5.14 5.17 4.91
CA ASP A 21 4.63 6.24 5.77
C ASP A 21 4.13 7.45 4.94
N GLY A 22 4.88 7.84 3.90
CA GLY A 22 4.46 8.86 2.95
C GLY A 22 3.17 8.46 2.19
N VAL A 23 3.11 7.23 1.71
CA VAL A 23 1.93 6.68 1.01
C VAL A 23 0.71 6.67 1.93
N ALA A 24 0.87 6.24 3.19
CA ALA A 24 -0.21 6.23 4.17
C ALA A 24 -0.77 7.64 4.41
N ASN A 25 0.10 8.65 4.52
CA ASN A 25 -0.31 10.04 4.65
C ASN A 25 -1.11 10.54 3.44
N GLU A 26 -0.73 10.17 2.21
CA GLU A 26 -1.49 10.50 0.99
C GLU A 26 -2.88 9.84 1.00
N MET A 27 -2.98 8.59 1.48
CA MET A 27 -4.25 7.86 1.61
C MET A 27 -5.14 8.44 2.71
N HIS A 28 -4.58 8.82 3.87
CA HIS A 28 -5.30 9.55 4.92
C HIS A 28 -5.83 10.90 4.40
N GLY A 29 -5.05 11.59 3.56
CA GLY A 29 -5.45 12.79 2.86
C GLY A 29 -6.46 12.58 1.72
N ARG A 30 -6.89 11.33 1.46
CA ARG A 30 -7.83 10.94 0.40
C ARG A 30 -7.36 11.33 -1.01
N VAL A 31 -6.05 11.38 -1.23
CA VAL A 31 -5.47 11.60 -2.56
C VAL A 31 -5.75 10.39 -3.46
N PHE A 32 -5.70 9.19 -2.90
CA PHE A 32 -6.15 7.94 -3.51
C PHE A 32 -6.59 6.96 -2.43
N ASP A 33 -7.33 5.93 -2.83
CA ASP A 33 -7.94 4.95 -1.93
C ASP A 33 -7.22 3.60 -1.97
N GLY A 34 -6.41 3.36 -3.02
CA GLY A 34 -5.69 2.11 -3.21
C GLY A 34 -4.29 2.33 -3.80
N TYR A 35 -3.38 1.44 -3.42
CA TYR A 35 -1.98 1.47 -3.78
C TYR A 35 -1.56 0.11 -4.34
N GLU A 36 -0.89 0.12 -5.49
CA GLU A 36 -0.30 -1.05 -6.13
C GLU A 36 1.23 -0.92 -6.13
N THR A 37 1.92 -2.01 -5.78
CA THR A 37 3.38 -2.07 -5.77
C THR A 37 3.88 -3.46 -6.16
N LEU A 38 5.09 -3.50 -6.70
CA LEU A 38 5.84 -4.76 -6.91
C LEU A 38 6.65 -5.16 -5.68
N ASP A 39 6.83 -4.24 -4.72
CA ASP A 39 7.58 -4.49 -3.49
C ASP A 39 6.64 -4.90 -2.34
N TYR A 40 6.67 -6.18 -2.01
CA TYR A 40 5.90 -6.76 -0.91
C TYR A 40 6.17 -6.07 0.45
N LYS A 41 7.38 -5.51 0.64
CA LYS A 41 7.77 -4.81 1.87
C LYS A 41 6.98 -3.53 2.05
N ILE A 42 6.75 -2.78 0.97
CA ILE A 42 5.91 -1.58 0.98
C ILE A 42 4.48 -1.96 1.31
N ALA A 43 3.92 -2.99 0.65
CA ALA A 43 2.55 -3.44 0.91
C ALA A 43 2.35 -3.88 2.36
N TYR A 44 3.32 -4.60 2.92
CA TYR A 44 3.34 -5.01 4.32
C TYR A 44 3.34 -3.81 5.28
N ALA A 45 4.30 -2.90 5.15
CA ALA A 45 4.43 -1.73 6.02
C ALA A 45 3.21 -0.80 5.92
N LEU A 46 2.73 -0.56 4.70
CA LEU A 46 1.55 0.27 4.43
C LEU A 46 0.30 -0.31 5.10
N SER A 47 0.08 -1.62 5.00
CA SER A 47 -1.06 -2.28 5.64
C SER A 47 -1.04 -2.07 7.16
N PHE A 48 0.14 -2.16 7.77
CA PHE A 48 0.31 -1.92 9.20
C PHE A 48 0.04 -0.47 9.60
N PHE A 49 0.54 0.51 8.83
CA PHE A 49 0.30 1.94 9.10
C PHE A 49 -1.18 2.31 8.97
N LEU A 50 -1.86 1.86 7.90
CA LEU A 50 -3.28 2.14 7.70
C LEU A 50 -4.15 1.53 8.80
N ALA A 51 -3.77 0.35 9.32
CA ALA A 51 -4.47 -0.33 10.41
C ALA A 51 -4.39 0.39 11.76
N GLN A 52 -3.53 1.40 11.92
CA GLN A 52 -3.51 2.22 13.14
C GLN A 52 -4.74 3.13 13.25
N SER A 53 -5.39 3.46 12.13
CA SER A 53 -6.66 4.17 12.13
C SER A 53 -7.84 3.20 12.21
N ARG A 54 -8.75 3.45 13.16
CA ARG A 54 -9.98 2.65 13.33
C ARG A 54 -11.08 3.00 12.33
N GLU A 55 -10.87 4.00 11.48
CA GLU A 55 -11.87 4.50 10.53
C GLU A 55 -11.91 3.71 9.22
N TYR A 56 -10.85 2.96 8.93
CA TYR A 56 -10.70 2.26 7.67
C TYR A 56 -10.90 0.75 7.82
N HIS A 57 -11.58 0.17 6.84
CA HIS A 57 -11.43 -1.25 6.53
C HIS A 57 -10.31 -1.38 5.52
N ILE A 58 -9.23 -2.04 5.93
CA ILE A 58 -8.05 -2.27 5.10
C ILE A 58 -8.22 -3.61 4.39
N HIS A 59 -7.98 -3.60 3.09
CA HIS A 59 -8.03 -4.77 2.23
C HIS A 59 -6.68 -4.96 1.56
N THR A 60 -6.29 -6.21 1.37
CA THR A 60 -5.06 -6.57 0.67
C THR A 60 -5.34 -7.69 -0.33
N SER A 61 -4.62 -7.67 -1.45
CA SER A 61 -4.62 -8.77 -2.41
C SER A 61 -3.28 -8.87 -3.13
N ILE A 62 -3.05 -10.02 -3.75
CA ILE A 62 -1.91 -10.28 -4.62
C ILE A 62 -2.48 -10.72 -5.96
N GLU A 63 -2.07 -10.05 -7.03
CA GLU A 63 -2.40 -10.41 -8.40
C GLU A 63 -1.15 -10.93 -9.11
N PHE A 64 -1.28 -12.08 -9.77
CA PHE A 64 -0.22 -12.68 -10.58
C PHE A 64 -0.46 -12.34 -12.05
N ASN A 65 0.43 -11.54 -12.65
CA ASN A 65 0.37 -11.21 -14.07
C ASN A 65 1.65 -11.67 -14.76
N LYS A 66 1.56 -12.76 -15.54
CA LYS A 66 2.67 -13.30 -16.34
C LYS A 66 3.97 -13.40 -15.52
N ASP A 67 3.86 -14.06 -14.36
CA ASP A 67 4.95 -14.30 -13.40
C ASP A 67 5.41 -13.08 -12.56
N ILE A 68 4.72 -11.94 -12.66
CA ILE A 68 4.96 -10.78 -11.78
C ILE A 68 3.88 -10.74 -10.69
N GLU A 69 4.32 -10.69 -9.44
CA GLU A 69 3.46 -10.46 -8.28
C GLU A 69 3.21 -8.96 -8.09
N VAL A 70 1.95 -8.56 -8.14
CA VAL A 70 1.51 -7.19 -7.86
C VAL A 70 0.74 -7.20 -6.55
N TYR A 71 1.26 -6.50 -5.56
CA TYR A 71 0.65 -6.36 -4.25
C TYR A 71 -0.26 -5.14 -4.23
N LYS A 72 -1.50 -5.33 -3.77
CA LYS A 72 -2.51 -4.28 -3.68
C LYS A 72 -2.94 -4.08 -2.25
N VAL A 73 -3.04 -2.82 -1.84
CA VAL A 73 -3.54 -2.40 -0.54
C VAL A 73 -4.55 -1.28 -0.77
N TRP A 74 -5.76 -1.38 -0.20
CA TRP A 74 -6.74 -0.31 -0.33
C TRP A 74 -7.62 -0.19 0.90
N ILE A 75 -8.22 0.99 1.05
CA ILE A 75 -9.09 1.32 2.18
C ILE A 75 -10.53 1.57 1.70
N THR A 76 -11.48 1.15 2.51
CA THR A 76 -12.89 1.58 2.42
C THR A 76 -13.30 2.18 3.75
N THR A 77 -14.13 3.23 3.72
CA THR A 77 -14.81 3.73 4.92
C THR A 77 -16.17 3.06 5.06
N SER A 78 -16.64 2.88 6.30
CA SER A 78 -18.02 2.47 6.57
C SER A 78 -19.05 3.48 6.07
#